data_AF-W4V9I9-F1
#
_entry.id   AF-W4V9I9-F1
#
_cell.length_a   1.000
_cell.length_b   1.000
_cell.length_c   1.000
_cell.angle_alpha   90.00
_cell.angle_beta   90.00
_cell.angle_gamma   90.00
#
_symmetry.space_group_name_H-M   'P 1'
#
loop_
_entity.id
_entity.type
_entity.pdbx_description
1 polymer ?
#
loop_
_entity_poly.entity_id
_entity_poly.type
_entity_poly.pdbx_seq_one_letter_code
_entity_poly.pdbx_strand_id
1 'polypeptide(L)'
;MISAVIGLQMGSFSVVIETLLSGKTQLPFGSFILLMQPIHLAIGVIEGLVTAAVVTFIWKARPELVERAADGGVPRGISMKKVLTVLSIAAIIVGGALSWFASADPDGLEWSVEKTAGTAELQADGKIYDTLSEIQQKTAFLPDYDFKSGESENTQEIDNEEAEGVWPNVNLGTSISGIVGGALTLAFTVFIGFAINMVKRGRKKATA
;
A
#
# COMPACT_ATOMS: atom_id res chain seq x y z
N MET A 1 16.82 3.23 -0.66
CA MET A 1 16.64 4.09 0.54
C MET A 1 16.20 5.49 0.16
N ILE A 2 17.06 6.34 -0.41
CA ILE A 2 16.71 7.76 -0.69
C ILE A 2 15.44 7.90 -1.53
N SER A 3 15.28 7.08 -2.56
CA SER A 3 14.08 7.07 -3.41
C SER A 3 12.79 6.79 -2.62
N ALA A 4 12.82 5.86 -1.66
CA ALA A 4 11.67 5.52 -0.83
C ALA A 4 11.33 6.66 0.13
N VAL A 5 12.35 7.26 0.78
CA VAL A 5 12.16 8.41 1.68
C VAL A 5 11.54 9.59 0.92
N ILE A 6 12.10 9.95 -0.24
CA ILE A 6 11.56 11.05 -1.05
C ILE A 6 10.15 10.70 -1.55
N GLY A 7 9.93 9.47 -2.03
CA GLY A 7 8.63 9.03 -2.51
C GLY A 7 7.55 9.13 -1.43
N LEU A 8 7.82 8.65 -0.22
CA LEU A 8 6.87 8.69 0.89
C LEU A 8 6.65 10.11 1.43
N GLN A 9 7.68 10.97 1.46
CA GLN A 9 7.50 12.37 1.85
C GLN A 9 6.72 13.18 0.82
N MET A 10 6.97 12.96 -0.47
CA MET A 10 6.18 13.59 -1.52
C MET A 10 4.74 13.08 -1.51
N GLY A 11 4.52 11.77 -1.28
CA GLY A 11 3.19 11.19 -1.16
C GLY A 11 2.40 11.77 0.01
N SER A 12 2.98 11.79 1.22
CA SER A 12 2.33 12.36 2.40
C SER A 12 2.11 13.88 2.27
N PHE A 13 3.02 14.58 1.58
CA PHE A 13 2.85 16.01 1.29
C PHE A 13 1.71 16.23 0.29
N SER A 14 1.59 15.41 -0.75
CA SER A 14 0.48 15.45 -1.69
C SER A 14 -0.87 15.30 -1.00
N VAL A 15 -1.00 14.39 -0.03
CA VAL A 15 -2.23 14.24 0.78
C VAL A 15 -2.57 15.54 1.51
N VAL A 16 -1.59 16.21 2.12
CA VAL A 16 -1.81 17.49 2.81
C VAL A 16 -2.28 18.57 1.83
N ILE A 17 -1.70 18.63 0.62
CA ILE A 17 -2.11 19.58 -0.42
C ILE A 17 -3.52 19.27 -0.93
N GLU A 18 -3.85 18.01 -1.16
CA GLU A 18 -5.20 17.58 -1.57
C GLU A 18 -6.24 17.98 -0.52
N THR A 19 -5.93 17.78 0.78
CA THR A 19 -6.78 18.22 1.88
C THR A 19 -6.95 19.74 1.90
N LEU A 20 -5.87 20.51 1.72
CA LEU A 20 -5.96 21.97 1.64
C LEU A 20 -6.83 22.44 0.47
N LEU A 21 -6.63 21.85 -0.72
CA LEU A 21 -7.39 22.18 -1.92
C LEU A 21 -8.86 21.73 -1.84
N SER A 22 -9.17 20.69 -1.05
CA SER A 22 -10.53 20.26 -0.79
C SER A 22 -11.36 21.26 0.02
N GLY A 23 -10.70 22.21 0.70
CA GLY A 23 -11.36 23.20 1.55
C GLY A 23 -11.84 22.65 2.90
N LYS A 24 -11.46 21.41 3.29
CA LYS A 24 -11.78 20.86 4.60
C LYS A 24 -11.06 21.64 5.71
N THR A 25 -11.85 22.35 6.53
CA THR A 25 -11.33 23.19 7.62
C THR A 25 -10.98 22.42 8.89
N GLN A 26 -11.50 21.19 9.03
CA GLN A 26 -11.22 20.27 10.15
C GLN A 26 -9.76 19.80 10.19
N LEU A 27 -9.02 19.94 9.09
CA LEU A 27 -7.59 19.63 9.00
C LEU A 27 -6.80 20.89 8.61
N PRO A 28 -6.56 21.83 9.56
CA PRO A 28 -5.79 23.03 9.26
C PRO A 28 -4.40 22.69 8.72
N PHE A 29 -4.03 23.29 7.59
CA PHE A 29 -2.79 23.00 6.87
C PHE A 29 -1.55 22.95 7.78
N GLY A 30 -1.38 23.96 8.65
CA GLY A 30 -0.22 24.06 9.52
C GLY A 30 -0.10 22.91 10.53
N SER A 31 -1.19 22.55 11.19
CA SER A 31 -1.19 21.42 12.14
C SER A 31 -1.02 20.09 11.40
N PHE A 32 -1.75 19.91 10.30
CA PHE A 32 -1.74 18.65 9.56
C PHE A 32 -0.38 18.36 8.92
N ILE A 33 0.28 19.36 8.31
CA ILE A 33 1.61 19.17 7.73
C ILE A 33 2.68 18.86 8.78
N LEU A 34 2.60 19.49 9.96
CA LEU A 34 3.54 19.29 11.06
C LEU A 34 3.42 17.90 11.70
N LEU A 35 2.25 17.27 11.61
CA LEU A 35 2.03 15.91 12.10
C LEU A 35 2.34 14.87 11.01
N MET A 36 1.87 15.10 9.78
CA MET A 36 2.05 14.18 8.65
C MET A 36 3.50 14.00 8.22
N GLN A 37 4.27 15.09 8.07
CA GLN A 37 5.62 15.00 7.49
C GLN A 37 6.63 14.27 8.39
N PRO A 38 6.69 14.51 9.71
CA PRO A 38 7.66 13.81 10.56
C PRO A 38 7.36 12.31 10.73
N ILE A 39 6.08 11.93 10.87
CA ILE A 39 5.72 10.51 11.01
C ILE A 39 6.02 9.75 9.70
N HIS A 40 5.71 10.35 8.54
CA HIS A 40 6.01 9.75 7.25
C HIS A 40 7.51 9.78 6.91
N LEU A 41 8.30 10.68 7.51
CA LEU A 41 9.75 10.60 7.45
C LEU A 41 10.25 9.33 8.14
N ALA A 42 9.75 9.05 9.34
CA ALA A 42 10.13 7.86 10.09
C ALA A 42 9.73 6.57 9.34
N ILE A 43 8.48 6.51 8.84
CA ILE A 43 8.00 5.42 7.98
C ILE A 43 8.88 5.30 6.74
N GLY A 44 9.20 6.43 6.10
CA GLY A 44 10.05 6.50 4.90
C GLY A 44 11.46 5.95 5.12
N VAL A 45 12.04 6.19 6.29
CA VAL A 45 13.34 5.62 6.66
C VAL A 45 13.25 4.10 6.81
N ILE A 46 12.25 3.59 7.54
CA ILE A 46 12.06 2.15 7.74
C ILE A 46 11.78 1.45 6.41
N GLU A 47 10.87 1.96 5.60
CA GLU A 47 10.59 1.44 4.26
C GLU A 47 11.84 1.50 3.37
N GLY A 48 12.60 2.59 3.45
CA GLY A 48 13.86 2.74 2.75
C GLY A 48 14.91 1.68 3.11
N LEU A 49 14.94 1.23 4.38
CA LEU A 49 15.79 0.14 4.87
C LEU A 49 15.29 -1.23 4.39
N VAL A 50 13.97 -1.48 4.48
CA VAL A 50 13.35 -2.72 3.98
C VAL A 50 13.61 -2.87 2.47
N THR A 51 13.33 -1.82 1.70
CA THR A 51 13.62 -1.78 0.26
C THR A 51 15.11 -2.00 -0.02
N ALA A 52 16.01 -1.37 0.75
CA ALA A 52 17.45 -1.57 0.58
C ALA A 52 17.87 -3.03 0.87
N ALA A 53 17.29 -3.67 1.87
CA ALA A 53 17.54 -5.07 2.19
C ALA A 53 17.09 -6.00 1.05
N VAL A 54 15.89 -5.79 0.49
CA VAL A 54 15.38 -6.56 -0.65
C VAL A 54 16.26 -6.37 -1.90
N VAL A 55 16.60 -5.13 -2.24
CA VAL A 55 17.48 -4.85 -3.39
C VAL A 55 18.87 -5.45 -3.20
N THR A 56 19.43 -5.36 -1.99
CA THR A 56 20.73 -5.97 -1.67
C THR A 56 20.69 -7.50 -1.75
N PHE A 57 19.58 -8.12 -1.30
CA PHE A 57 19.37 -9.56 -1.47
C PHE A 57 19.37 -9.95 -2.95
N ILE A 58 18.65 -9.21 -3.80
CA ILE A 58 18.62 -9.46 -5.25
C ILE A 58 20.02 -9.28 -5.84
N TRP A 59 20.73 -8.21 -5.49
CA TRP A 59 22.08 -7.95 -5.97
C TRP A 59 23.06 -9.07 -5.58
N LYS A 60 23.01 -9.56 -4.33
CA LYS A 60 23.85 -10.69 -3.89
C LYS A 60 23.45 -12.01 -4.55
N ALA A 61 22.17 -12.24 -4.78
CA ALA A 61 21.67 -13.49 -5.36
C ALA A 61 21.90 -13.55 -6.88
N ARG A 62 21.79 -12.42 -7.58
CA ARG A 62 21.87 -12.27 -9.05
C ARG A 62 22.40 -10.87 -9.41
N PRO A 63 23.72 -10.63 -9.26
CA PRO A 63 24.31 -9.32 -9.48
C PRO A 63 24.10 -8.80 -10.90
N GLU A 64 24.04 -9.71 -11.87
CA GLU A 64 23.91 -9.40 -13.29
C GLU A 64 22.60 -8.65 -13.62
N LEU A 65 21.59 -8.71 -12.75
CA LEU A 65 20.34 -7.97 -12.93
C LEU A 65 20.50 -6.48 -12.64
N VAL A 66 21.25 -6.15 -11.59
CA VAL A 66 21.43 -4.78 -11.13
C VAL A 66 22.52 -4.12 -11.96
N GLU A 67 23.61 -4.83 -12.20
CA GLU A 67 24.77 -4.31 -12.95
C GLU A 67 24.43 -4.08 -14.43
N ARG A 68 23.78 -5.05 -15.11
CA ARG A 68 23.41 -4.83 -16.51
C ARG A 68 22.31 -3.79 -16.70
N ALA A 69 21.42 -3.63 -15.71
CA ALA A 69 20.45 -2.55 -15.73
C ALA A 69 21.13 -1.18 -15.64
N ALA A 70 22.21 -1.05 -14.85
CA ALA A 70 23.01 0.17 -14.77
C ALA A 70 23.71 0.49 -16.11
N ASP A 71 24.17 -0.54 -16.84
CA ASP A 71 24.80 -0.39 -18.15
C ASP A 71 23.80 -0.23 -19.32
N GLY A 72 22.50 -0.16 -19.04
CA GLY A 72 21.45 -0.04 -20.06
C GLY A 72 21.23 -1.32 -20.90
N GLY A 73 21.84 -2.44 -20.50
CA GLY A 73 21.70 -3.73 -21.16
C GLY A 73 20.43 -4.47 -20.72
N VAL A 74 19.75 -5.12 -21.67
CA VAL A 74 18.65 -6.04 -21.33
C VAL A 74 19.25 -7.38 -20.89
N PRO A 75 18.98 -7.86 -19.66
CA PRO A 75 19.44 -9.19 -19.24
C PRO A 75 18.76 -10.26 -20.10
N ARG A 76 19.49 -10.83 -21.08
CA ARG A 76 19.03 -11.98 -21.87
C ARG A 76 19.62 -13.27 -21.31
N GLY A 77 18.78 -14.29 -21.17
CA GLY A 77 19.19 -15.65 -20.80
C GLY A 77 19.41 -15.92 -19.31
N ILE A 78 19.07 -14.98 -18.42
CA ILE A 78 19.28 -15.16 -16.97
C ILE A 78 18.02 -15.71 -16.31
N SER A 79 18.15 -16.84 -15.60
CA SER A 79 17.03 -17.47 -14.90
C SER A 79 16.69 -16.74 -13.60
N MET A 80 15.49 -16.14 -13.55
CA MET A 80 14.92 -15.44 -12.40
C MET A 80 14.11 -16.32 -11.45
N LYS A 81 13.91 -17.59 -11.82
CA LYS A 81 12.99 -18.50 -11.12
C LYS A 81 13.26 -18.53 -9.61
N LYS A 82 14.52 -18.75 -9.20
CA LYS A 82 14.88 -18.85 -7.78
C LYS A 82 14.61 -17.55 -7.00
N VAL A 83 14.94 -16.40 -7.57
CA VAL A 83 14.72 -15.09 -6.91
C VAL A 83 13.23 -14.83 -6.76
N LEU A 84 12.46 -15.02 -7.83
CA LEU A 84 11.01 -14.85 -7.82
C LEU A 84 10.34 -15.81 -6.83
N THR A 85 10.73 -17.08 -6.81
CA THR A 85 10.18 -18.06 -5.85
C THR A 85 10.40 -17.62 -4.41
N VAL A 86 11.61 -17.18 -4.06
CA VAL A 86 11.89 -16.71 -2.69
C VAL A 86 11.09 -15.48 -2.33
N LEU A 87 11.01 -14.48 -3.23
CA LEU A 87 10.22 -13.26 -3.00
C LEU A 87 8.73 -13.56 -2.91
N SER A 88 8.20 -14.47 -3.73
CA SER A 88 6.80 -14.89 -3.66
C SER A 88 6.47 -15.59 -2.35
N ILE A 89 7.35 -16.49 -1.87
CA ILE A 89 7.17 -17.14 -0.57
C ILE A 89 7.22 -16.09 0.55
N ALA A 90 8.18 -15.17 0.51
CA ALA A 90 8.27 -14.09 1.50
C ALA A 90 7.01 -13.21 1.50
N ALA A 91 6.50 -12.83 0.33
CA ALA A 91 5.27 -12.04 0.22
C ALA A 91 4.05 -12.77 0.78
N ILE A 92 3.92 -14.08 0.54
CA ILE A 92 2.83 -14.90 1.10
C ILE A 92 2.95 -14.98 2.63
N ILE A 93 4.15 -15.15 3.18
CA ILE A 93 4.35 -15.19 4.63
C ILE A 93 4.04 -13.82 5.25
N VAL A 94 4.52 -12.73 4.64
CA VAL A 94 4.30 -11.38 5.14
C VAL A 94 2.81 -11.01 5.09
N GLY A 95 2.16 -11.18 3.94
CA GLY A 95 0.75 -10.83 3.77
C GLY A 95 -0.23 -11.81 4.42
N GLY A 96 0.15 -13.09 4.56
CA GLY A 96 -0.72 -14.15 5.05
C GLY A 96 -0.60 -14.43 6.55
N ALA A 97 0.57 -14.23 7.16
CA ALA A 97 0.81 -14.59 8.56
C ALA A 97 1.35 -13.41 9.38
N LEU A 98 2.33 -12.66 8.87
CA LEU A 98 2.88 -11.52 9.63
C LEU A 98 1.91 -10.34 9.71
N SER A 99 0.93 -10.26 8.80
CA SER A 99 -0.14 -9.26 8.83
C SER A 99 -1.00 -9.34 10.09
N TRP A 100 -1.12 -10.51 10.74
CA TRP A 100 -1.81 -10.63 12.04
C TRP A 100 -1.15 -9.85 13.18
N PHE A 101 0.13 -9.51 13.02
CA PHE A 101 0.90 -8.74 13.98
C PHE A 101 0.93 -7.25 13.65
N ALA A 102 0.14 -6.80 12.66
CA ALA A 102 -0.07 -5.38 12.42
C ALA A 102 -0.58 -4.69 13.70
N SER A 103 -0.18 -3.44 13.90
CA SER A 103 -0.60 -2.68 15.09
C SER A 103 -2.11 -2.45 15.06
N ALA A 104 -2.73 -2.46 16.23
CA ALA A 104 -4.09 -1.97 16.42
C ALA A 104 -4.13 -0.43 16.60
N ASP A 105 -2.97 0.20 16.81
CA ASP A 105 -2.85 1.65 16.85
C ASP A 105 -3.05 2.26 15.45
N PRO A 106 -3.53 3.52 15.35
CA PRO A 106 -3.77 4.18 14.08
C PRO A 106 -2.48 4.30 13.25
N ASP A 107 -2.64 4.23 11.93
CA ASP A 107 -1.51 4.40 11.02
C ASP A 107 -1.01 5.87 10.97
N GLY A 108 0.04 6.14 10.19
CA GLY A 108 0.62 7.48 10.12
C GLY A 108 -0.33 8.57 9.59
N LEU A 109 -1.30 8.19 8.74
CA LEU A 109 -2.32 9.09 8.22
C LEU A 109 -3.40 9.31 9.29
N GLU A 110 -3.99 8.22 9.78
CA GLU A 110 -5.06 8.22 10.79
C GLU A 110 -4.62 8.94 12.06
N TRP A 111 -3.41 8.64 12.55
CA TRP A 111 -2.84 9.32 13.71
C TRP A 111 -2.73 10.82 13.49
N SER A 112 -2.30 11.25 12.29
CA SER A 112 -2.17 12.68 11.97
C SER A 112 -3.54 13.36 11.86
N VAL A 113 -4.56 12.65 11.35
CA VAL A 113 -5.95 13.11 11.31
C VAL A 113 -6.49 13.25 12.74
N GLU A 114 -6.36 12.21 13.56
CA GLU A 114 -6.82 12.19 14.95
C GLU A 114 -6.19 13.33 15.77
N LYS A 115 -4.86 13.51 15.67
CA LYS A 115 -4.16 14.60 16.37
C LYS A 115 -4.48 15.99 15.84
N THR A 116 -4.95 16.11 14.61
CA THR A 116 -5.32 17.41 14.03
C THR A 116 -6.77 17.78 14.30
N ALA A 117 -7.70 16.84 14.07
CA ALA A 117 -9.14 17.06 14.12
C ALA A 117 -9.77 16.69 15.48
N GLY A 118 -9.05 15.94 16.33
CA GLY A 118 -9.56 15.44 17.62
C GLY A 118 -10.51 14.25 17.50
N THR A 119 -10.63 13.66 16.31
CA THR A 119 -11.48 12.50 15.99
C THR A 119 -10.76 11.63 14.97
N ALA A 120 -10.92 10.30 15.10
CA ALA A 120 -10.35 9.35 14.15
C ALA A 120 -11.05 9.46 12.77
N GLU A 121 -12.34 9.78 12.76
CA GLU A 121 -13.13 9.88 11.54
C GLU A 121 -13.62 11.30 11.29
N LEU A 122 -13.55 11.72 10.01
CA LEU A 122 -14.10 12.98 9.54
C LEU A 122 -15.48 12.74 8.96
N GLN A 123 -16.48 13.46 9.47
CA GLN A 123 -17.82 13.43 8.89
C GLN A 123 -17.80 13.93 7.44
N ALA A 124 -18.45 13.17 6.57
CA ALA A 124 -18.60 13.49 5.17
C ALA A 124 -20.09 13.73 4.88
N ASP A 125 -20.48 14.99 4.75
CA ASP A 125 -21.86 15.37 4.46
C ASP A 125 -22.07 15.71 2.99
N GLY A 126 -23.02 15.02 2.36
CA GLY A 126 -23.55 15.40 1.05
C GLY A 126 -23.66 14.25 0.05
N LYS A 127 -24.59 14.43 -0.90
CA LYS A 127 -24.99 13.41 -1.87
C LYS A 127 -23.84 12.76 -2.65
N ILE A 128 -22.75 13.48 -2.90
CA ILE A 128 -21.60 12.92 -3.61
C ILE A 128 -20.84 11.89 -2.76
N TYR A 129 -20.73 12.12 -1.45
CA TYR A 129 -20.12 11.18 -0.52
C TYR A 129 -20.97 9.92 -0.38
N ASP A 130 -22.30 10.08 -0.28
CA ASP A 130 -23.25 8.94 -0.25
C ASP A 130 -23.13 8.09 -1.52
N THR A 131 -23.13 8.73 -2.69
CA THR A 131 -23.01 8.04 -3.98
C THR A 131 -21.67 7.30 -4.10
N LEU A 132 -20.56 7.92 -3.67
CA LEU A 132 -19.24 7.29 -3.70
C LEU A 132 -19.15 6.14 -2.68
N SER A 133 -19.76 6.28 -1.51
CA SER A 133 -19.85 5.25 -0.49
C SER A 133 -20.62 4.03 -1.00
N GLU A 134 -21.78 4.22 -1.65
CA GLU A 134 -22.52 3.12 -2.28
C GLU A 134 -21.71 2.40 -3.36
N ILE A 135 -20.97 3.16 -4.18
CA ILE A 135 -20.08 2.58 -5.20
C ILE A 135 -18.96 1.79 -4.51
N GLN A 136 -18.33 2.34 -3.47
CA GLN A 136 -17.28 1.68 -2.70
C GLN A 136 -17.79 0.38 -2.08
N GLN A 137 -18.94 0.38 -1.40
CA GLN A 137 -19.50 -0.82 -0.77
C GLN A 137 -19.80 -1.93 -1.80
N LYS A 138 -20.30 -1.55 -2.98
CA LYS A 138 -20.56 -2.50 -4.07
C LYS A 138 -19.28 -3.02 -4.72
N THR A 139 -18.25 -2.18 -4.86
CA THR A 139 -17.01 -2.50 -5.59
C THR A 139 -15.89 -3.07 -4.72
N ALA A 140 -15.88 -2.77 -3.42
CA ALA A 140 -14.91 -3.30 -2.46
C ALA A 140 -15.01 -4.82 -2.45
N PHE A 141 -13.90 -5.52 -2.72
CA PHE A 141 -13.89 -6.98 -2.72
C PHE A 141 -13.72 -7.55 -1.30
N LEU A 142 -12.87 -6.91 -0.50
CA LEU A 142 -12.56 -7.22 0.90
C LEU A 142 -12.60 -5.91 1.70
N PRO A 143 -13.80 -5.41 2.08
CA PRO A 143 -13.92 -4.20 2.89
C PRO A 143 -13.20 -4.39 4.23
N ASP A 144 -12.46 -3.37 4.66
CA ASP A 144 -11.71 -3.37 5.94
C ASP A 144 -10.82 -4.61 6.14
N TYR A 145 -10.26 -5.10 5.03
CA TYR A 145 -9.42 -6.29 4.98
C TYR A 145 -10.12 -7.60 5.38
N ASP A 146 -11.45 -7.65 5.39
CA ASP A 146 -12.23 -8.85 5.69
C ASP A 146 -13.28 -9.17 4.61
N PHE A 147 -13.95 -10.30 4.74
CA PHE A 147 -15.04 -10.71 3.86
C PHE A 147 -16.28 -9.85 4.07
N LYS A 148 -17.05 -9.65 2.99
CA LYS A 148 -18.37 -9.02 3.10
C LYS A 148 -19.26 -9.85 4.02
N SER A 149 -19.77 -9.25 5.08
CA SER A 149 -20.92 -9.77 5.82
C SER A 149 -22.14 -9.72 4.90
N GLY A 150 -22.81 -10.86 4.70
CA GLY A 150 -24.02 -10.92 3.87
C GLY A 150 -25.21 -10.29 4.61
N GLU A 151 -26.07 -9.57 3.91
CA GLU A 151 -27.37 -9.04 4.40
C GLU A 151 -28.41 -10.14 4.71
N SER A 152 -28.00 -11.37 5.01
CA SER A 152 -28.92 -12.49 5.26
C SER A 152 -28.60 -13.19 6.56
N GLU A 153 -29.61 -13.15 7.42
CA GLU A 153 -29.78 -13.84 8.69
C GLU A 153 -29.23 -13.09 9.92
N ASN A 154 -30.23 -12.59 10.65
CA ASN A 154 -30.41 -12.44 12.09
C ASN A 154 -29.68 -13.50 12.95
N THR A 155 -28.38 -13.62 12.74
CA THR A 155 -27.45 -14.02 13.77
C THR A 155 -27.19 -12.73 14.52
N GLN A 156 -27.47 -12.75 15.81
CA GLN A 156 -26.99 -11.76 16.75
C GLN A 156 -25.59 -11.31 16.34
N GLU A 157 -25.31 -10.03 16.58
CA GLU A 157 -23.97 -9.55 16.89
C GLU A 157 -23.33 -10.57 17.87
N ILE A 158 -22.76 -11.65 17.34
CA ILE A 158 -21.88 -12.55 18.07
C ILE A 158 -20.54 -11.88 17.86
N ASP A 159 -20.29 -10.91 18.73
CA ASP A 159 -19.02 -10.76 19.43
C ASP A 159 -17.77 -10.86 18.56
N ASN A 160 -17.68 -10.01 17.53
CA ASN A 160 -16.37 -9.54 17.06
C ASN A 160 -15.95 -8.23 17.74
N GLU A 161 -16.79 -7.61 18.56
CA GLU A 161 -16.38 -6.50 19.44
C GLU A 161 -15.42 -6.98 20.55
N GLU A 162 -15.43 -8.27 20.93
CA GLU A 162 -14.45 -8.82 21.89
C GLU A 162 -13.07 -9.09 21.27
N ALA A 163 -12.94 -9.06 19.94
CA ALA A 163 -11.66 -9.25 19.23
C ALA A 163 -10.98 -7.91 18.84
N GLU A 164 -11.61 -6.76 19.07
CA GLU A 164 -11.05 -5.44 18.75
C GLU A 164 -9.89 -4.98 19.67
N GLY A 165 -9.41 -5.85 20.57
CA GLY A 165 -8.31 -5.53 21.50
C GLY A 165 -7.22 -6.58 21.66
N VAL A 166 -7.32 -7.73 20.98
CA VAL A 166 -6.36 -8.83 21.17
C VAL A 166 -5.29 -8.79 20.10
N TRP A 167 -4.09 -8.36 20.49
CA TRP A 167 -2.89 -8.42 19.66
C TRP A 167 -2.09 -9.71 19.95
N PRO A 168 -1.73 -10.53 18.95
CA PRO A 168 -2.00 -10.38 17.52
C PRO A 168 -3.44 -10.75 17.13
N ASN A 169 -4.01 -10.01 16.16
CA ASN A 169 -5.34 -10.25 15.64
C ASN A 169 -5.28 -11.31 14.53
N VAL A 170 -5.52 -12.57 14.90
CA VAL A 170 -5.49 -13.70 13.97
C VAL A 170 -6.82 -13.77 13.21
N ASN A 171 -6.84 -13.18 12.01
CA ASN A 171 -8.02 -13.10 11.15
C ASN A 171 -7.73 -13.65 9.75
N LEU A 172 -8.61 -14.53 9.25
CA LEU A 172 -8.48 -15.16 7.92
C LEU A 172 -8.70 -14.17 6.77
N GLY A 173 -9.60 -13.21 6.94
CA GLY A 173 -9.79 -12.09 6.04
C GLY A 173 -8.49 -11.31 5.83
N THR A 174 -7.80 -10.93 6.91
CA THR A 174 -6.52 -10.20 6.83
C THR A 174 -5.47 -10.97 6.04
N SER A 175 -5.36 -12.29 6.24
CA SER A 175 -4.45 -13.15 5.47
C SER A 175 -4.76 -13.11 3.96
N ILE A 176 -6.04 -13.24 3.62
CA ILE A 176 -6.49 -13.28 2.22
C ILE A 176 -6.32 -11.91 1.58
N SER A 177 -6.66 -10.84 2.30
CA SER A 177 -6.45 -9.45 1.88
C SER A 177 -4.99 -9.16 1.58
N GLY A 178 -4.06 -9.61 2.44
CA GLY A 178 -2.62 -9.45 2.20
C GLY A 178 -2.13 -10.19 0.95
N ILE A 179 -2.58 -11.44 0.74
CA ILE A 179 -2.18 -12.23 -0.45
C ILE A 179 -2.78 -11.64 -1.72
N VAL A 180 -4.07 -11.31 -1.73
CA VAL A 180 -4.78 -10.75 -2.88
C VAL A 180 -4.22 -9.36 -3.21
N GLY A 181 -4.02 -8.50 -2.22
CA GLY A 181 -3.41 -7.18 -2.39
C GLY A 181 -2.00 -7.27 -2.97
N GLY A 182 -1.19 -8.22 -2.49
CA GLY A 182 0.14 -8.50 -3.05
C GLY A 182 0.08 -8.96 -4.51
N ALA A 183 -0.84 -9.85 -4.85
CA ALA A 183 -1.03 -10.33 -6.21
C ALA A 183 -1.48 -9.21 -7.17
N LEU A 184 -2.43 -8.36 -6.74
CA LEU A 184 -2.89 -7.20 -7.51
C LEU A 184 -1.77 -6.18 -7.73
N THR A 185 -0.96 -5.92 -6.70
CA THR A 185 0.21 -5.04 -6.79
C THR A 185 1.23 -5.54 -7.82
N LEU A 186 1.49 -6.84 -7.84
CA LEU A 186 2.38 -7.47 -8.82
C LEU A 186 1.80 -7.38 -10.24
N ALA A 187 0.50 -7.67 -10.40
CA ALA A 187 -0.19 -7.54 -11.68
C ALA A 187 -0.13 -6.10 -12.23
N PHE A 188 -0.34 -5.11 -11.37
CA PHE A 188 -0.25 -3.70 -11.74
C PHE A 188 1.17 -3.29 -12.18
N THR A 189 2.18 -3.76 -11.45
CA THR A 189 3.60 -3.50 -11.79
C THR A 189 3.96 -4.11 -13.16
N VAL A 190 3.52 -5.34 -13.43
CA VAL A 190 3.71 -6.01 -14.73
C VAL A 190 2.99 -5.24 -15.85
N PHE A 191 1.77 -4.78 -15.59
CA PHE A 191 1.00 -4.00 -16.54
C PHE A 191 1.70 -2.70 -16.93
N ILE A 192 2.22 -1.94 -15.94
CA ILE A 192 3.01 -0.73 -16.20
C ILE A 192 4.24 -1.05 -17.05
N GLY A 193 4.98 -2.11 -16.69
CA GLY A 193 6.14 -2.55 -17.48
C GLY A 193 5.78 -2.91 -18.92
N PHE A 194 4.65 -3.57 -19.13
CA PHE A 194 4.12 -3.90 -20.46
C PHE A 194 3.72 -2.65 -21.25
N ALA A 195 3.02 -1.69 -20.63
CA ALA A 195 2.63 -0.44 -21.26
C ALA A 195 3.86 0.37 -21.73
N ILE A 196 4.88 0.49 -20.86
CA ILE A 196 6.15 1.15 -21.21
C ILE A 196 6.83 0.44 -22.38
N ASN A 197 6.85 -0.89 -22.39
CA ASN A 197 7.44 -1.67 -23.47
C ASN A 197 6.69 -1.44 -24.81
N MET A 198 5.36 -1.42 -24.78
CA MET A 198 4.53 -1.17 -25.97
C MET A 198 4.82 0.21 -26.57
N VAL A 199 4.88 1.26 -25.75
CA VAL A 199 5.23 2.63 -26.19
C VAL A 199 6.65 2.68 -26.78
N LYS A 200 7.63 2.05 -26.13
CA LYS A 200 9.01 2.00 -26.62
C LYS A 200 9.12 1.26 -27.96
N ARG A 201 8.37 0.17 -28.17
CA ARG A 201 8.34 -0.57 -29.44
C ARG A 201 7.70 0.23 -30.56
N GLY A 202 6.64 0.99 -30.27
CA GLY A 202 6.00 1.90 -31.22
C GLY A 202 6.96 2.99 -31.71
N ARG A 203 7.71 3.60 -30.79
CA ARG A 203 8.74 4.61 -31.12
C ARG A 203 9.85 4.04 -32.02
N LYS A 204 10.37 2.85 -31.70
CA LYS A 204 11.41 2.21 -32.52
C LYS A 204 10.95 1.88 -33.94
N LYS A 205 9.67 1.55 -34.14
CA LYS A 205 9.09 1.32 -35.47
C LYS A 205 8.85 2.61 -36.26
N ALA A 206 8.68 3.75 -35.59
CA ALA A 206 8.48 5.04 -36.25
C ALA A 206 9.80 5.72 -36.66
N THR A 207 10.92 5.33 -36.04
CA THR A 207 12.27 5.84 -36.34
C THR A 207 13.11 4.88 -37.20
N ALA A 208 12.56 3.75 -37.61
CA ALA A 208 13.18 2.75 -38.48
C ALA A 208 12.49 2.75 -39.83
#